data_AF-A0AA38IBK9-F1
#
_entry.id   AF-A0AA38IBK9-F1
#
_cell.length_a   1.000
_cell.length_b   1.000
_cell.length_c   1.000
_cell.angle_alpha   90.00
_cell.angle_beta   90.00
_cell.angle_gamma   90.00
#
_symmetry.space_group_name_H-M   'P 1'
#
loop_
_entity.id
_entity.type
_entity.pdbx_description
1 polymer ?
#
loop_
_entity_poly.entity_id
_entity_poly.type
_entity_poly.pdbx_seq_one_letter_code
_entity_poly.pdbx_strand_id
1 'polypeptide(L)'
;MANSWLEVSLLDREELAYELSLRDTEVSADDTLEDLVANLQGLTLAEAQSSPRTPQRQMSNPGESVNEIVACGRGLGALSRSVKAVITCQSRACIEVKLWHYARRIQLITVSDDTDRQLVQALQQRLSEIRSTFLAKSGFLRAETLSPNMRTNQHQFRNIDADTLPVYKWKLQFDGRRRDVTSVFNFLQDVQDQMEIANVSEQDVVRGLKHLLAGPAREWYRLVQDRVHSWADFCECLQKEFLPRDYVETALDDLKRYQQTEGESIALFVARFNQKERFLPQPLALTEKLNILRKNILPHYLDKMWDKRIQNVKELIEYCELLDKTRLNIAKFADKTDRCHRTAVSKTGLLSLSGVGPYGQRLSENFSEVF
;
A
#
# COMPACT_ATOMS: atom_id res chain seq x y z
N MET A 1 12.77 4.43 -7.17
CA MET A 1 12.59 3.17 -7.93
C MET A 1 11.49 2.35 -7.26
N ALA A 2 10.23 2.76 -7.42
CA ALA A 2 9.07 2.04 -6.90
C ALA A 2 8.22 1.59 -8.09
N ASN A 3 8.77 0.70 -8.92
CA ASN A 3 7.94 0.02 -9.89
C ASN A 3 7.07 -0.95 -9.10
N SER A 4 5.79 -0.58 -8.97
CA SER A 4 4.64 -1.48 -8.94
C SER A 4 5.08 -2.92 -9.07
N TRP A 5 5.21 -3.61 -7.92
CA TRP A 5 5.39 -5.04 -7.80
C TRP A 5 4.43 -5.68 -8.80
N LEU A 6 4.97 -6.05 -9.97
CA LEU A 6 4.20 -6.58 -11.08
C LEU A 6 3.36 -7.70 -10.51
N GLU A 7 2.07 -7.76 -10.84
CA GLU A 7 1.18 -8.83 -10.39
C GLU A 7 1.80 -10.16 -10.82
N VAL A 8 2.61 -10.75 -9.92
CA VAL A 8 3.39 -11.97 -10.16
C VAL A 8 2.44 -13.12 -10.53
N SER A 9 1.19 -13.03 -10.06
CA SER A 9 0.06 -13.88 -10.43
C SER A 9 -0.29 -13.89 -11.92
N LEU A 10 0.23 -12.97 -12.73
CA LEU A 10 0.01 -12.92 -14.19
C LEU A 10 1.06 -13.69 -15.00
N LEU A 11 2.12 -14.19 -14.34
CA LEU A 11 3.10 -15.09 -14.93
C LEU A 11 2.57 -16.52 -14.94
N ASP A 12 2.98 -17.31 -15.94
CA ASP A 12 2.67 -18.74 -15.95
C ASP A 12 3.66 -19.55 -15.09
N ARG A 13 3.40 -20.85 -14.94
CA ARG A 13 4.19 -21.73 -14.08
C ARG A 13 5.68 -21.76 -14.46
N GLU A 14 5.99 -21.75 -15.76
CA GLU A 14 7.38 -21.80 -16.25
C GLU A 14 8.09 -20.48 -15.93
N GLU A 15 7.42 -19.36 -16.16
CA GLU A 15 7.93 -18.01 -15.87
C GLU A 15 8.16 -17.79 -14.36
N LEU A 16 7.23 -18.28 -13.51
CA LEU A 16 7.36 -18.27 -12.05
C LEU A 16 8.51 -19.14 -11.55
N ALA A 17 8.61 -20.37 -12.08
CA ALA A 17 9.67 -21.28 -11.69
C ALA A 17 11.05 -20.74 -12.05
N TYR A 18 11.16 -20.07 -13.20
CA TYR A 18 12.38 -19.37 -13.60
C TYR A 18 12.77 -18.26 -12.61
N GLU A 19 11.83 -17.37 -12.24
CA GLU A 19 12.10 -16.27 -11.29
C GLU A 19 12.50 -16.78 -9.90
N LEU A 20 11.97 -17.92 -9.47
CA LEU A 20 12.37 -18.60 -8.24
C LEU A 20 13.76 -19.23 -8.35
N SER A 21 14.08 -19.84 -9.48
CA SER A 21 15.42 -20.41 -9.73
C SER A 21 16.54 -19.35 -9.69
N LEU A 22 16.25 -18.11 -10.11
CA LEU A 22 17.20 -16.99 -10.03
C LEU A 22 17.55 -16.59 -8.59
N ARG A 23 16.72 -17.02 -7.63
CA ARG A 23 16.84 -16.76 -6.19
C ARG A 23 17.25 -18.02 -5.43
N ASP A 24 17.82 -19.00 -6.15
CA ASP A 24 18.25 -20.29 -5.62
C ASP A 24 17.15 -21.01 -4.82
N THR A 25 15.89 -20.82 -5.21
CA THR A 25 14.75 -21.52 -4.64
C THR A 25 14.41 -22.70 -5.54
N GLU A 26 14.46 -23.91 -4.98
CA GLU A 26 14.05 -25.12 -5.69
C GLU A 26 12.53 -25.14 -5.87
N VAL A 27 12.08 -25.51 -7.07
CA VAL A 27 10.66 -25.60 -7.42
C VAL A 27 10.28 -27.06 -7.50
N SER A 28 9.31 -27.47 -6.69
CA SER A 28 8.79 -28.84 -6.72
C SER A 28 7.77 -29.01 -7.84
N ALA A 29 7.69 -30.22 -8.40
CA ALA A 29 6.64 -30.59 -9.35
C ALA A 29 5.24 -30.60 -8.70
N ASP A 30 5.18 -30.74 -7.37
CA ASP A 30 3.94 -30.74 -6.60
C ASP A 30 3.47 -29.33 -6.20
N ASP A 31 4.31 -28.31 -6.35
CA ASP A 31 3.96 -26.93 -5.99
C ASP A 31 2.83 -26.40 -6.88
N THR A 32 1.79 -25.84 -6.26
CA THR A 32 0.69 -25.19 -6.99
C THR A 32 1.12 -23.81 -7.50
N LEU A 33 0.39 -23.26 -8.49
CA LEU A 33 0.64 -21.89 -8.96
C LEU A 33 0.56 -20.87 -7.82
N GLU A 34 -0.35 -21.08 -6.87
CA GLU A 34 -0.54 -20.21 -5.71
C GLU A 34 0.68 -20.27 -4.78
N ASP A 35 1.25 -21.46 -4.56
CA ASP A 35 2.48 -21.63 -3.78
C ASP A 35 3.67 -20.91 -4.43
N LEU A 36 3.82 -21.03 -5.75
CA LEU A 36 4.90 -20.37 -6.49
C LEU A 36 4.78 -18.84 -6.46
N VAL A 37 3.55 -18.31 -6.63
CA VAL A 37 3.28 -16.88 -6.53
C VAL A 37 3.55 -16.38 -5.11
N ALA A 38 3.09 -17.09 -4.08
CA ALA A 38 3.30 -16.72 -2.69
C ALA A 38 4.79 -16.72 -2.31
N ASN A 39 5.54 -17.74 -2.74
CA ASN A 39 6.99 -17.82 -2.53
C ASN A 39 7.71 -16.65 -3.19
N LEU A 40 7.40 -16.37 -4.45
CA LEU A 40 8.04 -15.29 -5.19
C LEU A 40 7.69 -13.92 -4.60
N GLN A 41 6.43 -13.68 -4.25
CA GLN A 41 6.00 -12.44 -3.58
C GLN A 41 6.71 -12.24 -2.23
N GLY A 42 6.83 -13.29 -1.42
CA GLY A 42 7.55 -13.25 -0.15
C GLY A 42 9.03 -12.88 -0.32
N LEU A 43 9.70 -13.49 -1.30
CA LEU A 43 11.09 -13.17 -1.64
C LEU A 43 11.25 -11.74 -2.14
N THR A 44 10.37 -11.30 -3.04
CA THR A 44 10.45 -9.94 -3.58
C THR A 44 10.19 -8.90 -2.47
N LEU A 45 9.27 -9.17 -1.54
CA LEU A 45 9.04 -8.31 -0.36
C LEU A 45 10.26 -8.26 0.58
N ALA A 46 10.94 -9.40 0.79
CA ALA A 46 12.18 -9.45 1.56
C ALA A 46 13.32 -8.67 0.87
N GLU A 47 13.41 -8.74 -0.47
CA GLU A 47 14.33 -7.93 -1.29
C GLU A 47 14.03 -6.43 -1.17
N ALA A 48 12.76 -6.04 -1.06
CA ALA A 48 12.35 -4.64 -0.84
C ALA A 48 12.88 -4.06 0.47
N GLN A 49 12.90 -4.90 1.50
CA GLN A 49 13.21 -4.52 2.88
C GLN A 49 14.70 -4.62 3.19
N SER A 50 15.48 -5.31 2.35
CA SER A 50 16.92 -5.45 2.47
C SER A 50 17.67 -4.51 1.51
N SER A 51 18.82 -4.00 1.94
CA SER A 51 19.70 -3.12 1.12
C SER A 51 20.18 -3.88 -0.14
N PRO A 52 20.53 -3.20 -1.27
CA PRO A 52 20.39 -3.70 -2.64
C PRO A 52 21.51 -4.67 -3.08
N ARG A 53 21.73 -5.74 -2.33
CA ARG A 53 22.75 -6.76 -2.61
C ARG A 53 22.22 -8.16 -2.36
N THR A 54 21.05 -8.48 -2.89
CA THR A 54 20.77 -9.90 -3.17
C THR A 54 21.60 -10.27 -4.39
N PRO A 55 22.57 -11.19 -4.30
CA PRO A 55 23.34 -11.61 -5.46
C PRO A 55 22.38 -12.29 -6.43
N GLN A 56 22.01 -11.60 -7.51
CA GLN A 56 21.35 -12.25 -8.63
C GLN A 56 22.35 -13.23 -9.22
N ARG A 57 21.99 -14.52 -9.24
CA ARG A 57 22.78 -15.55 -9.89
C ARG A 57 23.01 -15.16 -11.35
N GLN A 58 24.26 -14.84 -11.69
CA GLN A 58 24.66 -14.72 -13.09
C GLN A 58 24.77 -16.14 -13.67
N MET A 59 24.19 -16.35 -14.85
CA MET A 59 24.20 -17.64 -15.54
C MET A 59 25.62 -17.97 -16.00
N SER A 60 26.43 -18.53 -15.11
CA SER A 60 27.87 -18.67 -15.33
C SER A 60 28.22 -19.84 -16.26
N ASN A 61 27.24 -20.68 -16.61
CA ASN A 61 27.43 -21.88 -17.43
C ASN A 61 26.98 -21.64 -18.89
N PRO A 62 27.87 -21.77 -19.89
CA PRO A 62 27.53 -21.59 -21.31
C PRO A 62 26.36 -22.45 -21.79
N GLY A 63 26.19 -23.67 -21.26
CA GLY A 63 25.07 -24.55 -21.61
C GLY A 63 23.70 -24.05 -21.14
N GLU A 64 23.67 -23.27 -20.06
CA GLU A 64 22.44 -22.66 -19.55
C GLU A 64 22.02 -21.47 -20.42
N SER A 65 22.98 -20.71 -20.97
CA SER A 65 22.71 -19.57 -21.86
C SER A 65 21.98 -19.97 -23.15
N VAL A 66 22.36 -21.08 -23.79
CA VAL A 66 21.71 -21.54 -25.04
C VAL A 66 20.26 -21.96 -24.78
N ASN A 67 20.02 -22.72 -23.72
CA ASN A 67 18.66 -23.12 -23.33
C ASN A 67 17.78 -21.90 -23.04
N GLU A 68 18.36 -20.88 -22.43
CA GLU A 68 17.68 -19.64 -22.10
C GLU A 68 17.34 -18.80 -23.34
N ILE A 69 18.25 -18.71 -24.31
CA ILE A 69 18.00 -18.07 -25.62
C ILE A 69 16.81 -18.75 -26.30
N VAL A 70 16.77 -20.09 -26.31
CA VAL A 70 15.68 -20.86 -26.92
C VAL A 70 14.36 -20.64 -26.18
N ALA A 71 14.37 -20.67 -24.84
CA ALA A 71 13.19 -20.43 -24.02
C ALA A 71 12.60 -19.03 -24.25
N CYS A 72 13.43 -17.98 -24.19
CA CYS A 72 13.05 -16.62 -24.53
C CYS A 72 12.49 -16.51 -25.95
N GLY A 73 13.12 -17.16 -26.93
CA GLY A 73 12.66 -17.18 -28.31
C GLY A 73 11.25 -17.77 -28.49
N ARG A 74 10.92 -18.83 -27.76
CA ARG A 74 9.58 -19.44 -27.74
C ARG A 74 8.56 -18.53 -27.06
N GLY A 75 8.91 -18.01 -25.87
CA GLY A 75 8.07 -17.11 -25.07
C GLY A 75 7.68 -15.84 -25.83
N LEU A 76 8.66 -15.16 -26.44
CA LEU A 76 8.40 -14.00 -27.29
C LEU A 76 7.53 -14.33 -28.51
N GLY A 77 7.62 -15.55 -29.04
CA GLY A 77 6.74 -16.01 -30.11
C GLY A 77 5.27 -16.14 -29.68
N ALA A 78 5.03 -16.71 -28.50
CA ALA A 78 3.70 -16.79 -27.91
C ALA A 78 3.15 -15.39 -27.56
N LEU A 79 4.00 -14.52 -27.00
CA LEU A 79 3.64 -13.15 -26.65
C LEU A 79 3.31 -12.31 -27.89
N SER A 80 4.09 -12.42 -28.96
CA SER A 80 3.81 -11.75 -30.24
C SER A 80 2.45 -12.16 -30.82
N ARG A 81 2.10 -13.45 -30.77
CA ARG A 81 0.76 -13.92 -31.18
C ARG A 81 -0.34 -13.33 -30.31
N SER A 82 -0.12 -13.27 -29.00
CA SER A 82 -1.07 -12.70 -28.03
C SER A 82 -1.28 -11.19 -28.26
N VAL A 83 -0.22 -10.44 -28.57
CA VAL A 83 -0.31 -9.01 -28.94
C VAL A 83 -0.99 -8.81 -30.30
N LYS A 84 -0.79 -9.73 -31.24
CA LYS A 84 -1.46 -9.68 -32.55
C LYS A 84 -2.95 -9.97 -32.43
N ALA A 85 -3.36 -10.83 -31.50
CA ALA A 85 -4.76 -11.01 -31.12
C ALA A 85 -5.33 -9.71 -30.50
N VAL A 86 -6.67 -9.60 -30.41
CA VAL A 86 -7.33 -8.42 -29.85
C VAL A 86 -7.00 -8.29 -28.37
N ILE A 87 -6.56 -7.09 -27.95
CA ILE A 87 -6.15 -6.81 -26.57
C ILE A 87 -7.42 -6.47 -25.75
N THR A 88 -7.80 -7.32 -24.81
CA THR A 88 -8.78 -6.98 -23.78
C THR A 88 -8.06 -6.29 -22.61
N CYS A 89 -8.80 -5.60 -21.73
CA CYS A 89 -8.17 -4.92 -20.58
C CYS A 89 -7.42 -5.91 -19.67
N GLN A 90 -7.93 -7.13 -19.50
CA GLN A 90 -7.29 -8.18 -18.70
C GLN A 90 -6.02 -8.73 -19.39
N SER A 91 -5.99 -8.80 -20.72
CA SER A 91 -4.78 -9.24 -21.43
C SER A 91 -3.69 -8.18 -21.47
N ARG A 92 -4.04 -6.89 -21.30
CA ARG A 92 -3.07 -5.80 -21.31
C ARG A 92 -2.04 -5.89 -20.17
N ALA A 93 -2.51 -6.00 -18.93
CA ALA A 93 -1.62 -6.09 -17.77
C ALA A 93 -0.72 -7.34 -17.86
N CYS A 94 -1.29 -8.48 -18.26
CA CYS A 94 -0.53 -9.72 -18.47
C CYS A 94 0.57 -9.57 -19.53
N ILE A 95 0.27 -8.90 -20.66
CA ILE A 95 1.26 -8.64 -21.70
C ILE A 95 2.37 -7.70 -21.19
N GLU A 96 2.03 -6.65 -20.42
CA GLU A 96 3.02 -5.74 -19.83
C GLU A 96 3.96 -6.49 -18.87
N VAL A 97 3.42 -7.35 -18.00
CA VAL A 97 4.20 -8.20 -17.09
C VAL A 97 5.13 -9.14 -17.85
N LYS A 98 4.61 -9.86 -18.85
CA LYS A 98 5.40 -10.77 -19.67
C LYS A 98 6.50 -10.04 -20.46
N LEU A 99 6.21 -8.86 -21.02
CA LEU A 99 7.23 -8.04 -21.70
C LEU A 99 8.39 -7.68 -20.78
N TRP A 100 8.09 -7.29 -19.54
CA TRP A 100 9.12 -6.97 -18.56
C TRP A 100 9.92 -8.20 -18.13
N HIS A 101 9.24 -9.32 -17.89
CA HIS A 101 9.88 -10.60 -17.55
C HIS A 101 10.87 -11.04 -18.64
N TYR A 102 10.47 -11.07 -19.92
CA TYR A 102 11.40 -11.43 -21.01
C TYR A 102 12.52 -10.41 -21.20
N ALA A 103 12.27 -9.12 -20.98
CA ALA A 103 13.33 -8.11 -21.01
C ALA A 103 14.42 -8.40 -19.97
N ARG A 104 14.00 -8.72 -18.74
CA ARG A 104 14.91 -9.08 -17.64
C ARG A 104 15.68 -10.36 -17.94
N ARG A 105 15.01 -11.40 -18.42
CA ARG A 105 15.64 -12.68 -18.81
C ARG A 105 16.75 -12.47 -19.81
N ILE A 106 16.48 -11.76 -20.91
CA ILE A 106 17.44 -11.47 -21.96
C ILE A 106 18.66 -10.68 -21.45
N GLN A 107 18.46 -9.77 -20.47
CA GLN A 107 19.56 -9.02 -19.85
C GLN A 107 20.48 -9.88 -18.98
N LEU A 108 19.98 -11.00 -18.44
CA LEU A 108 20.75 -11.91 -17.59
C LEU A 108 21.53 -12.97 -18.38
N ILE A 109 21.26 -13.10 -19.69
CA ILE A 109 22.00 -14.03 -20.56
C ILE A 109 23.43 -13.51 -20.75
N THR A 110 24.39 -14.16 -20.11
CA THR A 110 25.81 -13.92 -20.37
C THR A 110 26.30 -14.83 -21.48
N VAL A 111 26.94 -14.24 -22.48
CA VAL A 111 27.33 -14.92 -23.71
C VAL A 111 28.83 -14.80 -23.95
N SER A 112 29.46 -15.94 -24.25
CA SER A 112 30.89 -16.00 -24.60
C SER A 112 31.13 -16.06 -26.12
N ASP A 113 30.23 -16.69 -26.88
CA ASP A 113 30.38 -16.87 -28.34
C ASP A 113 29.72 -15.74 -29.16
N ASP A 114 30.29 -15.43 -30.33
CA ASP A 114 29.76 -14.39 -31.21
C ASP A 114 28.41 -14.81 -31.83
N THR A 115 28.19 -16.11 -32.08
CA THR A 115 26.92 -16.64 -32.62
C THR A 115 25.77 -16.38 -31.63
N ASP A 116 25.98 -16.74 -30.37
CA ASP A 116 25.00 -16.54 -29.30
C ASP A 116 24.75 -15.04 -29.06
N ARG A 117 25.77 -14.17 -29.24
CA ARG A 117 25.62 -12.73 -29.09
C ARG A 117 24.69 -12.16 -30.16
N GLN A 118 24.81 -12.65 -31.40
CA GLN A 118 23.88 -12.30 -32.48
C GLN A 118 22.45 -12.77 -32.18
N LEU A 119 22.29 -13.97 -31.61
CA LEU A 119 20.98 -14.47 -31.20
C LEU A 119 20.34 -13.62 -30.09
N VAL A 120 21.11 -13.22 -29.08
CA VAL A 120 20.63 -12.30 -28.01
C VAL A 120 20.23 -10.95 -28.60
N GLN A 121 21.02 -10.38 -29.51
CA GLN A 121 20.64 -9.14 -30.21
C GLN A 121 19.34 -9.30 -31.01
N ALA A 122 19.16 -10.43 -31.70
CA ALA A 122 17.91 -10.73 -32.41
C ALA A 122 16.71 -10.83 -31.45
N LEU A 123 16.88 -11.41 -30.26
CA LEU A 123 15.84 -11.43 -29.23
C LEU A 123 15.49 -10.03 -28.72
N GLN A 124 16.49 -9.17 -28.48
CA GLN A 124 16.29 -7.78 -28.06
C GLN A 124 15.53 -6.98 -29.11
N GLN A 125 15.91 -7.11 -30.38
CA GLN A 125 15.20 -6.47 -31.50
C GLN A 125 13.75 -6.96 -31.55
N ARG A 126 13.52 -8.27 -31.50
CA ARG A 126 12.18 -8.84 -31.52
C ARG A 126 11.31 -8.37 -30.35
N LEU A 127 11.86 -8.28 -29.15
CA LEU A 127 11.17 -7.73 -27.98
C LEU A 127 10.75 -6.27 -28.21
N SER A 128 11.62 -5.45 -28.81
CA SER A 128 11.32 -4.05 -29.14
C SER A 128 10.17 -3.92 -30.15
N GLU A 129 10.13 -4.79 -31.17
CA GLU A 129 9.06 -4.85 -32.16
C GLU A 129 7.72 -5.23 -31.54
N ILE A 130 7.71 -6.22 -30.64
CA ILE A 130 6.51 -6.63 -29.90
C ILE A 130 6.03 -5.48 -29.01
N ARG A 131 6.92 -4.82 -28.28
CA ARG A 131 6.58 -3.67 -27.43
C ARG A 131 5.98 -2.52 -28.26
N SER A 132 6.58 -2.20 -29.39
CA SER A 132 6.06 -1.18 -30.32
C SER A 132 4.65 -1.53 -30.83
N THR A 133 4.46 -2.78 -31.27
CA THR A 133 3.16 -3.28 -31.75
C THR A 133 2.10 -3.23 -30.65
N PHE A 134 2.47 -3.61 -29.42
CA PHE A 134 1.61 -3.55 -28.25
C PHE A 134 1.21 -2.12 -27.91
N LEU A 135 2.15 -1.17 -27.93
CA LEU A 135 1.88 0.26 -27.70
C LEU A 135 0.96 0.84 -28.79
N ALA A 136 1.19 0.49 -30.06
CA ALA A 136 0.34 0.94 -31.16
C ALA A 136 -1.11 0.44 -31.00
N LYS A 137 -1.30 -0.83 -30.66
CA LYS A 137 -2.63 -1.43 -30.47
C LYS A 137 -3.32 -0.98 -29.19
N SER A 138 -2.59 -0.84 -28.09
CA SER A 138 -3.14 -0.32 -26.82
C SER A 138 -3.53 1.15 -26.91
N GLY A 139 -2.87 1.93 -27.78
CA GLY A 139 -3.30 3.28 -28.15
C GLY A 139 -4.56 3.29 -29.02
N PHE A 140 -4.73 2.31 -29.91
CA PHE A 140 -5.85 2.23 -30.85
C PHE A 140 -7.21 1.95 -30.20
N LEU A 141 -7.24 1.18 -29.09
CA LEU A 141 -8.46 0.90 -28.32
C LEU A 141 -9.08 2.13 -27.63
N ARG A 142 -8.44 3.30 -27.71
CA ARG A 142 -8.99 4.58 -27.24
C ARG A 142 -9.57 5.44 -28.37
N ALA A 143 -9.41 5.03 -29.64
CA ALA A 143 -9.66 5.87 -30.81
C ALA A 143 -10.89 5.46 -31.66
N GLU A 144 -11.71 4.49 -31.23
CA GLU A 144 -12.92 4.09 -32.01
C GLU A 144 -14.16 4.95 -31.77
N THR A 145 -14.02 6.13 -31.16
CA THR A 145 -14.99 7.22 -31.35
C THR A 145 -14.23 8.49 -31.72
N LEU A 146 -13.97 8.66 -33.02
CA LEU A 146 -14.08 9.90 -33.81
C LEU A 146 -13.21 9.80 -35.08
N SER A 147 -13.79 10.31 -36.17
CA SER A 147 -13.37 10.20 -37.58
C SER A 147 -11.97 10.72 -37.93
N PRO A 148 -11.44 10.33 -39.12
CA PRO A 148 -10.03 10.39 -39.45
C PRO A 148 -9.66 11.70 -40.13
N ASN A 149 -8.59 12.35 -39.67
CA ASN A 149 -7.78 13.15 -40.58
C ASN A 149 -6.37 13.42 -40.06
N MET A 150 -5.46 13.59 -41.03
CA MET A 150 -4.07 14.04 -40.95
C MET A 150 -2.99 12.97 -40.72
N ARG A 151 -2.35 12.64 -41.85
CA ARG A 151 -1.09 11.93 -42.00
C ARG A 151 0.11 12.81 -41.62
N THR A 152 1.14 12.13 -41.12
CA THR A 152 2.59 12.41 -41.29
C THR A 152 3.11 13.80 -41.00
N ASN A 153 3.88 13.92 -39.92
CA ASN A 153 5.25 14.44 -40.01
C ASN A 153 6.14 13.73 -38.99
N GLN A 154 7.00 12.85 -39.50
CA GLN A 154 8.23 12.44 -38.83
C GLN A 154 9.15 13.66 -38.81
N HIS A 155 9.57 14.11 -37.64
CA HIS A 155 10.93 14.58 -37.36
C HIS A 155 11.10 14.79 -35.85
N GLN A 156 12.24 14.30 -35.34
CA GLN A 156 12.81 14.53 -34.00
C GLN A 156 12.19 13.78 -32.82
N PHE A 157 12.41 12.47 -32.78
CA PHE A 157 12.52 11.79 -31.49
C PHE A 157 13.87 12.15 -30.87
N ARG A 158 13.86 13.18 -30.01
CA ARG A 158 14.87 13.31 -28.95
C ARG A 158 14.70 12.11 -28.02
N ASN A 159 15.83 11.57 -27.57
CA ASN A 159 15.90 10.58 -26.49
C ASN A 159 14.93 10.96 -25.37
N ILE A 160 13.90 10.13 -25.15
CA ILE A 160 13.03 10.22 -23.98
C ILE A 160 13.62 9.25 -22.97
N ASP A 161 14.34 9.81 -22.00
CA ASP A 161 14.69 9.13 -20.77
C ASP A 161 13.41 8.59 -20.10
N ALA A 162 13.47 7.34 -19.66
CA ALA A 162 12.57 6.64 -18.73
C ALA A 162 11.11 7.17 -18.55
N ASP A 163 10.15 6.48 -19.16
CA ASP A 163 8.74 6.26 -18.72
C ASP A 163 8.06 7.37 -17.88
N THR A 164 8.14 8.64 -18.29
CA THR A 164 7.32 9.70 -17.67
C THR A 164 5.90 9.64 -18.22
N LEU A 165 4.95 9.17 -17.40
CA LEU A 165 3.52 9.14 -17.74
C LEU A 165 2.99 10.58 -17.82
N PRO A 166 2.58 11.07 -19.01
CA PRO A 166 2.10 12.44 -19.15
C PRO A 166 0.86 12.70 -18.27
N VAL A 167 0.78 13.90 -17.70
CA VAL A 167 -0.26 14.32 -16.74
C VAL A 167 -1.69 14.06 -17.24
N TYR A 168 -1.95 14.24 -18.55
CA TYR A 168 -3.28 13.98 -19.13
C TYR A 168 -3.70 12.49 -19.14
N LYS A 169 -2.77 11.56 -18.88
CA LYS A 169 -3.04 10.13 -18.77
C LYS A 169 -3.35 9.72 -17.33
N TRP A 170 -3.16 10.61 -16.36
CA TRP A 170 -3.49 10.33 -14.96
C TRP A 170 -5.00 10.18 -14.85
N LYS A 171 -5.48 9.13 -14.17
CA LYS A 171 -6.91 8.88 -13.95
C LYS A 171 -7.45 9.69 -12.76
N LEU A 172 -6.93 10.90 -12.57
CA LEU A 172 -7.30 11.81 -11.48
C LEU A 172 -8.18 12.92 -12.04
N GLN A 173 -9.31 13.15 -11.37
CA GLN A 173 -10.21 14.27 -11.69
C GLN A 173 -10.79 14.88 -10.42
N PHE A 174 -10.74 16.21 -10.33
CA PHE A 174 -11.44 16.99 -9.31
C PHE A 174 -12.53 17.83 -9.98
N ASP A 175 -13.79 17.63 -9.59
CA ASP A 175 -14.94 18.31 -10.20
C ASP A 175 -15.34 19.60 -9.47
N GLY A 176 -14.90 19.80 -8.22
CA GLY A 176 -15.25 20.95 -7.38
C GLY A 176 -16.72 21.04 -7.00
N ARG A 177 -17.52 19.98 -7.18
CA ARG A 177 -18.96 20.01 -6.82
C ARG A 177 -19.16 19.89 -5.32
N ARG A 178 -18.32 19.11 -4.66
CA ARG A 178 -18.31 18.98 -3.20
C ARG A 178 -17.27 19.96 -2.65
N ARG A 179 -17.72 20.89 -1.81
CA ARG A 179 -16.84 21.79 -1.02
C ARG A 179 -16.50 21.15 0.32
N ASP A 180 -16.12 19.88 0.28
CA ASP A 180 -15.65 19.18 1.46
C ASP A 180 -14.13 19.30 1.56
N VAL A 181 -13.66 19.60 2.77
CA VAL A 181 -12.23 19.75 3.07
C VAL A 181 -11.47 18.49 2.65
N THR A 182 -12.04 17.31 2.94
CA THR A 182 -11.46 16.02 2.63
C THR A 182 -11.21 15.82 1.13
N SER A 183 -12.17 16.14 0.25
CA SER A 183 -11.99 15.96 -1.20
C SER A 183 -10.90 16.87 -1.77
N VAL A 184 -10.78 18.11 -1.31
CA VAL A 184 -9.75 19.05 -1.80
C VAL A 184 -8.36 18.54 -1.42
N PHE A 185 -8.15 18.20 -0.15
CA PHE A 185 -6.85 17.74 0.31
C PHE A 185 -6.49 16.34 -0.22
N ASN A 186 -7.46 15.43 -0.34
CA ASN A 186 -7.21 14.13 -0.97
C ASN A 186 -6.78 14.31 -2.43
N PHE A 187 -7.44 15.19 -3.19
CA PHE A 187 -7.02 15.47 -4.57
C PHE A 187 -5.61 16.04 -4.65
N LEU A 188 -5.25 17.01 -3.80
CA LEU A 188 -3.90 17.57 -3.78
C LEU A 188 -2.85 16.50 -3.44
N GLN A 189 -3.15 15.63 -2.48
CA GLN A 189 -2.29 14.51 -2.11
C GLN A 189 -2.16 13.50 -3.26
N ASP A 190 -3.28 13.09 -3.88
CA ASP A 190 -3.26 12.14 -5.00
C ASP A 190 -2.42 12.66 -6.17
N VAL A 191 -2.47 13.97 -6.44
CA VAL A 191 -1.65 14.60 -7.48
C VAL A 191 -0.18 14.58 -7.09
N GLN A 192 0.16 14.89 -5.84
CA GLN A 192 1.55 14.86 -5.36
C GLN A 192 2.13 13.43 -5.36
N ASP A 193 1.34 12.44 -4.91
CA ASP A 193 1.73 11.03 -4.95
C ASP A 193 1.98 10.58 -6.41
N GLN A 194 1.13 11.01 -7.36
CA GLN A 194 1.35 10.72 -8.78
C GLN A 194 2.57 11.45 -9.36
N MET A 195 2.88 12.67 -8.91
CA MET A 195 4.09 13.37 -9.31
C MET A 195 5.33 12.59 -8.91
N GLU A 196 5.36 12.07 -7.68
CA GLU A 196 6.47 11.27 -7.17
C GLU A 196 6.58 9.92 -7.89
N ILE A 197 5.46 9.24 -8.13
CA ILE A 197 5.43 7.94 -8.82
C ILE A 197 5.86 8.10 -10.29
N ALA A 198 5.34 9.11 -10.98
CA ALA A 198 5.61 9.33 -12.40
C ALA A 198 6.89 10.14 -12.66
N ASN A 199 7.58 10.61 -11.61
CA ASN A 199 8.75 11.46 -11.66
C ASN A 199 8.54 12.70 -12.57
N VAL A 200 7.38 13.36 -12.41
CA VAL A 200 6.97 14.51 -13.22
C VAL A 200 7.27 15.81 -12.47
N SER A 201 7.83 16.80 -13.18
CA SER A 201 8.14 18.10 -12.59
C SER A 201 6.87 18.89 -12.24
N GLU A 202 6.94 19.75 -11.22
CA GLU A 202 5.81 20.65 -10.87
C GLU A 202 5.33 21.49 -12.06
N GLN A 203 6.27 21.96 -12.90
CA GLN A 203 5.94 22.74 -14.07
C GLN A 203 5.12 21.96 -15.10
N ASP A 204 5.40 20.67 -15.27
CA ASP A 204 4.66 19.82 -16.18
C ASP A 204 3.25 19.54 -15.66
N VAL A 205 3.08 19.42 -14.33
CA VAL A 205 1.76 19.35 -13.70
C VAL A 205 0.99 20.64 -13.90
N VAL A 206 1.60 21.81 -13.67
CA VAL A 206 0.96 23.11 -13.88
C VAL A 206 0.45 23.26 -15.33
N ARG A 207 1.26 22.85 -16.33
CA ARG A 207 0.83 22.83 -17.75
C ARG A 207 -0.34 21.86 -17.99
N GLY A 208 -0.40 20.77 -17.22
CA GLY A 208 -1.40 19.72 -17.32
C GLY A 208 -2.67 19.92 -16.45
N LEU A 209 -2.70 20.92 -15.56
CA LEU A 209 -3.76 21.12 -14.55
C LEU A 209 -5.18 21.06 -15.12
N LYS A 210 -5.41 21.67 -16.29
CA LYS A 210 -6.72 21.67 -16.97
C LYS A 210 -7.29 20.25 -17.23
N HIS A 211 -6.42 19.24 -17.32
CA HIS A 211 -6.81 17.84 -17.54
C HIS A 211 -7.17 17.13 -16.23
N LEU A 212 -6.59 17.56 -15.10
CA LEU A 212 -6.85 17.03 -13.77
C LEU A 212 -8.12 17.60 -13.14
N LEU A 213 -8.65 18.69 -13.70
CA LEU A 213 -9.90 19.32 -13.26
C LEU A 213 -11.04 18.91 -14.17
N ALA A 214 -12.25 18.82 -13.65
CA ALA A 214 -13.49 18.57 -14.39
C ALA A 214 -14.60 19.52 -13.91
N GLY A 215 -15.71 19.58 -14.65
CA GLY A 215 -16.91 20.33 -14.24
C GLY A 215 -16.64 21.78 -13.77
N PRO A 216 -17.29 22.21 -12.66
CA PRO A 216 -17.11 23.55 -12.08
C PRO A 216 -15.65 23.93 -11.77
N ALA A 217 -14.83 23.00 -11.28
CA ALA A 217 -13.42 23.28 -11.00
C ALA A 217 -12.62 23.64 -12.25
N ARG A 218 -12.92 23.01 -13.38
CA ARG A 218 -12.28 23.34 -14.66
C ARG A 218 -12.70 24.71 -15.17
N GLU A 219 -13.96 25.09 -14.99
CA GLU A 219 -14.47 26.41 -15.36
C GLU A 219 -13.82 27.51 -14.52
N TRP A 220 -13.76 27.31 -13.20
CA TRP A 220 -13.04 28.19 -12.29
C TRP A 220 -11.57 28.35 -12.69
N TYR A 221 -10.86 27.24 -12.97
CA TYR A 221 -9.45 27.30 -13.32
C TYR A 221 -9.17 28.14 -14.56
N ARG A 222 -10.05 28.14 -15.56
CA ARG A 222 -9.91 29.00 -16.75
C ARG A 222 -9.92 30.49 -16.42
N LEU A 223 -10.56 30.89 -15.31
CA LEU A 223 -10.62 32.29 -14.87
C LEU A 223 -9.39 32.71 -14.07
N VAL A 224 -8.69 31.76 -13.44
CA VAL A 224 -7.55 32.02 -12.55
C VAL A 224 -6.21 31.51 -13.10
N GLN A 225 -6.20 30.82 -14.25
CA GLN A 225 -4.99 30.22 -14.84
C GLN A 225 -3.83 31.22 -15.02
N ASP A 226 -4.14 32.49 -15.29
CA ASP A 226 -3.12 33.54 -15.47
C ASP A 226 -2.41 33.92 -14.16
N ARG A 227 -2.97 33.53 -13.00
CA ARG A 227 -2.42 33.76 -11.67
C ARG A 227 -1.66 32.55 -11.11
N VAL A 228 -1.73 31.41 -11.79
CA VAL A 228 -1.14 30.15 -11.34
C VAL A 228 0.14 29.90 -12.12
N HIS A 229 1.29 30.20 -11.51
CA HIS A 229 2.61 30.00 -12.14
C HIS A 229 3.37 28.83 -11.54
N SER A 230 3.06 28.47 -10.30
CA SER A 230 3.64 27.35 -9.57
C SER A 230 2.56 26.39 -9.05
N TRP A 231 2.99 25.19 -8.66
CA TRP A 231 2.11 24.24 -7.96
C TRP A 231 1.62 24.81 -6.62
N ALA A 232 2.46 25.58 -5.92
CA ALA A 232 2.08 26.27 -4.69
C ALA A 232 0.97 27.30 -4.92
N ASP A 233 1.06 28.11 -5.98
CA ASP A 233 0.03 29.10 -6.33
C ASP A 233 -1.31 28.41 -6.62
N PHE A 234 -1.26 27.26 -7.32
CA PHE A 234 -2.44 26.45 -7.59
C PHE A 234 -3.08 25.96 -6.29
N CYS A 235 -2.29 25.37 -5.40
CA CYS A 235 -2.76 24.87 -4.11
C CYS A 235 -3.42 25.98 -3.29
N GLU A 236 -2.81 27.16 -3.19
CA GLU A 236 -3.37 28.30 -2.47
C GLU A 236 -4.68 28.78 -3.10
N CYS A 237 -4.71 28.96 -4.42
CA CYS A 237 -5.92 29.39 -5.14
C CYS A 237 -7.06 28.38 -4.97
N LEU A 238 -6.75 27.08 -5.09
CA LEU A 238 -7.73 26.00 -4.97
C LEU A 238 -8.31 25.95 -3.56
N GLN A 239 -7.46 26.01 -2.54
CA GLN A 239 -7.88 26.03 -1.14
C GLN A 239 -8.79 27.24 -0.85
N LYS A 240 -8.42 28.42 -1.34
CA LYS A 240 -9.18 29.66 -1.13
C LYS A 240 -10.59 29.64 -1.75
N GLU A 241 -10.77 28.95 -2.88
CA GLU A 241 -12.05 28.88 -3.57
C GLU A 241 -12.95 27.76 -3.02
N PHE A 242 -12.38 26.57 -2.83
CA PHE A 242 -13.15 25.36 -2.55
C PHE A 242 -13.26 25.01 -1.07
N LEU A 243 -12.48 25.66 -0.18
CA LEU A 243 -12.60 25.48 1.26
C LEU A 243 -13.45 26.60 1.90
N PRO A 244 -14.21 26.28 2.96
CA PRO A 244 -14.82 27.28 3.83
C PRO A 244 -13.77 28.24 4.42
N ARG A 245 -14.12 29.51 4.65
CA ARG A 245 -13.16 30.51 5.17
C ARG A 245 -12.61 30.16 6.56
N ASP A 246 -13.40 29.46 7.34
CA ASP A 246 -13.17 29.00 8.72
C ASP A 246 -12.66 27.56 8.79
N TYR A 247 -12.22 26.97 7.66
CA TYR A 247 -11.80 25.56 7.64
C TYR A 247 -10.61 25.30 8.57
N VAL A 248 -9.67 26.25 8.69
CA VAL A 248 -8.47 26.10 9.54
C VAL A 248 -8.89 26.03 11.02
N GLU A 249 -9.77 26.93 11.44
CA GLU A 249 -10.29 26.97 12.81
C GLU A 249 -11.10 25.70 13.12
N THR A 250 -11.97 25.30 12.19
CA THR A 250 -12.77 24.07 12.30
C THR A 250 -11.89 22.82 12.37
N ALA A 251 -10.86 22.71 11.51
CA ALA A 251 -9.94 21.58 11.51
C ALA A 251 -9.12 21.52 12.81
N LEU A 252 -8.68 22.66 13.33
CA LEU A 252 -7.96 22.74 14.60
C LEU A 252 -8.86 22.32 15.77
N ASP A 253 -10.10 22.78 15.79
CA ASP A 253 -11.09 22.41 16.81
C ASP A 253 -11.44 20.92 16.75
N ASP A 254 -11.67 20.38 15.55
CA ASP A 254 -11.89 18.96 15.34
C ASP A 254 -10.71 18.12 15.83
N LEU A 255 -9.48 18.58 15.57
CA LEU A 255 -8.26 17.92 16.03
C LEU A 255 -8.13 17.96 17.56
N LYS A 256 -8.45 19.09 18.18
CA LYS A 256 -8.46 19.25 19.65
C LYS A 256 -9.54 18.41 20.32
N ARG A 257 -10.67 18.16 19.66
CA ARG A 257 -11.77 17.33 20.15
C ARG A 257 -11.62 15.85 19.79
N TYR A 258 -10.64 15.50 18.96
CA TYR A 258 -10.44 14.13 18.52
C TYR A 258 -9.92 13.25 19.66
N GLN A 259 -10.76 12.34 20.14
CA GLN A 259 -10.49 11.44 21.26
C GLN A 259 -10.29 9.99 20.80
N GLN A 260 -9.44 9.26 21.52
CA GLN A 260 -9.25 7.83 21.33
C GLN A 260 -10.53 7.08 21.69
N THR A 261 -11.00 6.21 20.79
CA THR A 261 -12.21 5.42 21.02
C THR A 261 -11.92 4.17 21.85
N GLU A 262 -12.90 3.68 22.62
CA GLU A 262 -12.77 2.40 23.32
C GLU A 262 -12.51 1.25 22.32
N GLY A 263 -11.46 0.45 22.58
CA GLY A 263 -11.04 -0.64 21.69
C GLY A 263 -10.10 -0.23 20.56
N GLU A 264 -9.85 1.06 20.35
CA GLU A 264 -8.85 1.55 19.41
C GLU A 264 -7.43 1.46 20.00
N SER A 265 -6.47 0.91 19.25
CA SER A 265 -5.07 0.90 19.69
C SER A 265 -4.47 2.31 19.65
N ILE A 266 -3.52 2.58 20.54
CA ILE A 266 -2.84 3.87 20.58
C ILE A 266 -2.18 4.24 19.24
N ALA A 267 -1.58 3.26 18.55
CA ALA A 267 -0.95 3.46 17.26
C ALA A 267 -1.96 3.88 16.20
N LEU A 268 -3.16 3.26 16.19
CA LEU A 268 -4.22 3.61 15.24
C LEU A 268 -4.80 5.00 15.53
N PHE A 269 -5.00 5.33 16.82
CA PHE A 269 -5.42 6.66 17.25
C PHE A 269 -4.44 7.74 16.77
N VAL A 270 -3.14 7.56 17.00
CA VAL A 270 -2.10 8.51 16.56
C VAL A 270 -2.05 8.62 15.03
N ALA A 271 -2.19 7.51 14.30
CA ALA A 271 -2.23 7.53 12.85
C ALA A 271 -3.40 8.35 12.31
N ARG A 272 -4.60 8.18 12.88
CA ARG A 272 -5.79 8.97 12.51
C ARG A 272 -5.69 10.43 12.95
N PHE A 273 -5.07 10.69 14.10
CA PHE A 273 -4.76 12.05 14.53
C PHE A 273 -3.87 12.76 13.49
N ASN A 274 -2.78 12.11 13.06
CA ASN A 274 -1.89 12.65 12.03
C ASN A 274 -2.62 12.83 10.69
N GLN A 275 -3.55 11.94 10.34
CA GLN A 275 -4.39 12.08 9.15
C GLN A 275 -5.30 13.32 9.22
N LYS A 276 -5.73 13.74 10.41
CA LYS A 276 -6.50 14.98 10.59
C LYS A 276 -5.60 16.21 10.60
N GLU A 277 -4.42 16.10 11.20
CA GLU A 277 -3.42 17.18 11.24
C GLU A 277 -2.99 17.64 9.84
N ARG A 278 -2.99 16.74 8.84
CA ARG A 278 -2.64 17.07 7.44
C ARG A 278 -3.51 18.16 6.81
N PHE A 279 -4.70 18.41 7.35
CA PHE A 279 -5.61 19.46 6.86
C PHE A 279 -5.25 20.85 7.39
N LEU A 280 -4.31 20.94 8.34
CA LEU A 280 -3.80 22.21 8.82
C LEU A 280 -2.75 22.76 7.85
N PRO A 281 -2.76 24.06 7.55
CA PRO A 281 -1.77 24.68 6.67
C PRO A 281 -0.35 24.65 7.26
N GLN A 282 -0.23 24.56 8.58
CA GLN A 282 1.02 24.41 9.29
C GLN A 282 0.94 23.21 10.24
N PRO A 283 1.96 22.34 10.28
CA PRO A 283 2.01 21.25 11.24
C PRO A 283 2.10 21.81 12.66
N LEU A 284 1.50 21.10 13.62
CA LEU A 284 1.55 21.54 15.02
C LEU A 284 2.97 21.45 15.56
N ALA A 285 3.32 22.37 16.45
CA ALA A 285 4.54 22.25 17.23
C ALA A 285 4.51 20.94 18.04
N LEU A 286 5.65 20.24 18.13
CA LEU A 286 5.74 18.94 18.80
C LEU A 286 5.15 18.96 20.23
N THR A 287 5.38 20.04 20.96
CA THR A 287 4.86 20.25 22.32
C THR A 287 3.34 20.36 22.34
N GLU A 288 2.75 21.12 21.43
CA GLU A 288 1.31 21.27 21.29
C GLU A 288 0.66 19.95 20.87
N LYS A 289 1.24 19.28 19.88
CA LYS A 289 0.81 17.96 19.41
C LYS A 289 0.78 16.94 20.55
N LEU A 290 1.85 16.85 21.35
CA LEU A 290 1.90 15.95 22.51
C LEU A 290 0.88 16.33 23.58
N ASN A 291 0.65 17.62 23.81
CA ASN A 291 -0.34 18.08 24.78
C ASN A 291 -1.76 17.69 24.35
N ILE A 292 -2.11 17.83 23.07
CA ILE A 292 -3.42 17.43 22.55
C ILE A 292 -3.57 15.91 22.64
N LEU A 293 -2.58 15.16 22.14
CA LEU A 293 -2.60 13.70 22.21
C LEU A 293 -2.78 13.20 23.64
N ARG A 294 -1.98 13.70 24.60
CA ARG A 294 -2.10 13.29 26.01
C ARG A 294 -3.44 13.64 26.64
N LYS A 295 -4.10 14.73 26.24
CA LYS A 295 -5.43 15.08 26.78
C LYS A 295 -6.54 14.19 26.21
N ASN A 296 -6.29 13.55 25.08
CA ASN A 296 -7.31 12.88 24.28
C ASN A 296 -7.12 11.36 24.16
N ILE A 297 -6.08 10.79 24.79
CA ILE A 297 -5.97 9.33 24.98
C ILE A 297 -6.95 8.84 26.06
N LEU A 298 -7.20 7.52 26.07
CA LEU A 298 -8.10 6.92 27.05
C LEU A 298 -7.63 7.17 28.50
N PRO A 299 -8.56 7.45 29.44
CA PRO A 299 -8.22 7.79 30.82
C PRO A 299 -7.34 6.78 31.55
N HIS A 300 -7.48 5.48 31.24
CA HIS A 300 -6.69 4.43 31.91
C HIS A 300 -5.18 4.52 31.62
N TYR A 301 -4.77 5.17 30.53
CA TYR A 301 -3.37 5.47 30.29
C TYR A 301 -2.87 6.62 31.17
N LEU A 302 -3.71 7.62 31.45
CA LEU A 302 -3.35 8.83 32.19
C LEU A 302 -2.95 8.55 33.63
N ASP A 303 -3.67 7.65 34.30
CA ASP A 303 -3.40 7.24 35.69
C ASP A 303 -1.97 6.72 35.90
N LYS A 304 -1.36 6.15 34.86
CA LYS A 304 -0.01 5.58 34.91
C LYS A 304 1.05 6.49 34.30
N MET A 305 0.64 7.47 33.51
CA MET A 305 1.54 8.31 32.70
C MET A 305 1.94 9.63 33.39
N TRP A 306 1.28 10.02 34.48
CA TRP A 306 1.49 11.33 35.12
C TRP A 306 2.94 11.62 35.52
N ASP A 307 3.72 10.60 35.89
CA ASP A 307 5.12 10.72 36.34
C ASP A 307 6.14 10.59 35.18
N LYS A 308 5.70 10.26 33.96
CA LYS A 308 6.61 10.02 32.82
C LYS A 308 6.76 11.25 31.94
N ARG A 309 8.01 11.69 31.77
CA ARG A 309 8.39 12.73 30.83
C ARG A 309 8.56 12.17 29.41
N ILE A 310 7.47 12.16 28.64
CA ILE A 310 7.47 11.77 27.22
C ILE A 310 7.83 12.97 26.35
N GLN A 311 8.88 12.87 25.51
CA GLN A 311 9.39 14.00 24.71
C GLN A 311 9.00 13.93 23.24
N ASN A 312 8.56 12.77 22.76
CA ASN A 312 8.16 12.57 21.37
C ASN A 312 6.96 11.62 21.25
N VAL A 313 6.37 11.58 20.06
CA VAL A 313 5.16 10.78 19.77
C VAL A 313 5.47 9.27 19.81
N LYS A 314 6.70 8.87 19.46
CA LYS A 314 7.12 7.47 19.47
C LYS A 314 7.16 6.90 20.89
N GLU A 315 7.78 7.63 21.82
CA GLU A 315 7.80 7.30 23.25
C GLU A 315 6.39 7.18 23.84
N LEU A 316 5.45 8.02 23.40
CA LEU A 316 4.04 7.92 23.81
C LEU A 316 3.44 6.57 23.40
N ILE A 317 3.63 6.18 22.14
CA ILE A 317 3.12 4.91 21.59
C ILE A 317 3.74 3.73 22.35
N GLU A 318 5.07 3.69 22.44
CA GLU A 318 5.80 2.59 23.08
C GLU A 318 5.37 2.41 24.55
N TYR A 319 5.18 3.51 25.27
CA TYR A 319 4.75 3.47 26.65
C TYR A 319 3.30 2.97 26.81
N CYS A 320 2.37 3.47 25.98
CA CYS A 320 0.99 2.99 25.99
C CYS A 320 0.90 1.49 25.61
N GLU A 321 1.67 1.04 24.63
CA GLU A 321 1.74 -0.38 24.26
C GLU A 321 2.29 -1.25 25.41
N LEU A 322 3.26 -0.75 26.17
CA LEU A 322 3.77 -1.42 27.36
C LEU A 322 2.69 -1.56 28.44
N LEU A 323 1.87 -0.53 28.64
CA LEU A 323 0.73 -0.57 29.56
C LEU A 323 -0.32 -1.59 29.11
N ASP A 324 -0.63 -1.64 27.81
CA ASP A 324 -1.57 -2.62 27.25
C ASP A 324 -1.06 -4.06 27.43
N LYS A 325 0.21 -4.32 27.16
CA LYS A 325 0.85 -5.64 27.40
C LYS A 325 0.76 -6.03 28.88
N THR A 326 1.05 -5.09 29.78
CA THR A 326 0.96 -5.32 31.22
C THR A 326 -0.45 -5.66 31.65
N ARG A 327 -1.45 -4.91 31.15
CA ARG A 327 -2.88 -5.15 31.43
C ARG A 327 -3.34 -6.51 30.96
N LEU A 328 -2.97 -6.90 29.73
CA LEU A 328 -3.29 -8.22 29.17
C LEU A 328 -2.65 -9.35 29.97
N ASN A 329 -1.42 -9.17 30.45
CA ASN A 329 -0.74 -10.15 31.29
C ASN A 329 -1.46 -10.31 32.63
N ILE A 330 -1.82 -9.22 33.31
CA ILE A 330 -2.59 -9.25 34.56
C ILE A 330 -3.94 -9.96 34.37
N ALA A 331 -4.66 -9.65 33.29
CA ALA A 331 -5.94 -10.31 32.97
C ALA A 331 -5.79 -11.83 32.77
N LYS A 332 -4.72 -12.27 32.09
CA LYS A 332 -4.41 -13.70 31.93
C LYS A 332 -4.12 -14.40 33.26
N PHE A 333 -3.48 -13.71 34.21
CA PHE A 333 -3.25 -14.27 35.55
C PHE A 333 -4.56 -14.36 36.34
N ALA A 334 -5.41 -13.34 36.30
CA ALA A 334 -6.71 -13.32 36.97
C ALA A 334 -7.62 -14.48 36.49
N ASP A 335 -7.73 -14.70 35.17
CA ASP A 335 -8.53 -15.78 34.61
C ASP A 335 -8.03 -17.19 35.00
N LYS A 336 -6.70 -17.37 35.17
CA LYS A 336 -6.13 -18.62 35.68
C LYS A 336 -6.54 -18.89 37.13
N THR A 337 -6.50 -17.88 37.99
CA THR A 337 -6.96 -17.99 39.40
C THR A 337 -8.46 -18.30 39.49
N ASP A 338 -9.30 -17.65 38.68
CA ASP A 338 -10.75 -17.91 38.66
C ASP A 338 -11.09 -19.32 38.17
N ARG A 339 -10.32 -19.84 37.20
CA ARG A 339 -10.45 -21.22 36.73
C ARG A 339 -10.03 -22.23 37.80
N CYS A 340 -8.98 -21.94 38.58
CA CYS A 340 -8.61 -22.74 39.74
C CYS A 340 -9.70 -22.74 40.84
N HIS A 341 -10.30 -21.59 41.14
CA HIS A 341 -11.38 -21.50 42.12
C HIS A 341 -12.67 -22.22 41.68
N ARG A 342 -13.09 -22.10 40.40
CA ARG A 342 -14.25 -22.86 39.89
C ARG A 342 -14.04 -24.38 39.88
N THR A 343 -12.83 -24.83 39.60
CA THR A 343 -12.49 -26.27 39.63
C THR A 343 -12.43 -26.80 41.07
N ALA A 344 -12.03 -25.97 42.04
CA ALA A 344 -12.04 -26.30 43.46
C ALA A 344 -13.48 -26.39 44.02
N VAL A 345 -14.36 -25.43 43.69
CA VAL A 345 -15.78 -25.44 44.12
C VAL A 345 -16.56 -26.61 43.51
N SER A 346 -16.24 -27.01 42.27
CA SER A 346 -16.86 -28.20 41.65
C SER A 346 -16.40 -29.52 42.27
N LYS A 347 -15.23 -29.55 42.93
CA LYS A 347 -14.71 -30.73 43.65
C LYS A 347 -15.18 -30.81 45.10
N THR A 348 -15.51 -29.69 45.74
CA THR A 348 -16.07 -29.67 47.11
C THR A 348 -17.60 -29.74 47.16
N GLY A 349 -18.30 -29.62 46.04
CA GLY A 349 -19.76 -29.85 45.93
C GLY A 349 -20.21 -31.31 45.85
N LEU A 350 -19.28 -32.29 45.91
CA LEU A 350 -19.58 -33.73 45.78
C LEU A 350 -19.38 -34.53 47.08
N LEU A 351 -19.35 -33.86 48.24
CA LEU A 351 -19.36 -34.51 49.55
C LEU A 351 -20.46 -33.93 50.44
N SER A 352 -21.72 -34.22 50.12
CA SER A 352 -22.83 -34.22 51.08
C SER A 352 -24.11 -34.66 50.37
N LEU A 353 -24.47 -35.94 50.51
CA LEU A 353 -25.85 -36.43 50.74
C LEU A 353 -25.88 -37.97 50.66
N SER A 354 -25.73 -38.63 51.80
CA SER A 354 -26.50 -39.82 52.19
C SER A 354 -25.99 -40.37 53.52
N GLY A 355 -26.87 -40.37 54.53
CA GLY A 355 -26.54 -40.87 55.86
C GLY A 355 -27.61 -40.56 56.90
N VAL A 356 -28.83 -41.03 56.63
CA VAL A 356 -29.95 -41.07 57.57
C VAL A 356 -29.64 -42.06 58.70
N GLY A 357 -29.86 -41.68 59.96
CA GLY A 357 -29.79 -42.60 61.10
C GLY A 357 -30.13 -41.93 62.44
N PRO A 358 -31.24 -42.30 63.12
CA PRO A 358 -31.88 -41.51 64.18
C PRO A 358 -31.43 -41.92 65.59
N TYR A 359 -31.43 -41.01 66.57
CA TYR A 359 -31.84 -41.25 67.98
C TYR A 359 -31.62 -40.00 68.86
N GLY A 360 -32.62 -39.71 69.71
CA GLY A 360 -32.48 -39.00 71.00
C GLY A 360 -32.44 -37.48 70.93
N GLN A 361 -33.55 -36.78 71.21
CA GLN A 361 -33.90 -36.19 72.52
C GLN A 361 -32.85 -35.19 73.02
N ARG A 362 -33.11 -33.99 73.53
CA ARG A 362 -34.25 -33.19 74.02
C ARG A 362 -33.54 -32.13 74.94
N LEU A 363 -34.25 -31.07 75.34
CA LEU A 363 -33.84 -30.01 76.30
C LEU A 363 -33.22 -28.79 75.57
N SER A 364 -34.05 -27.75 75.35
CA SER A 364 -34.29 -26.61 76.27
C SER A 364 -33.08 -25.68 76.25
N GLU A 365 -33.15 -24.36 76.17
CA GLU A 365 -34.18 -23.36 76.37
C GLU A 365 -33.53 -22.04 75.90
N ASN A 366 -34.35 -21.08 75.49
CA ASN A 366 -34.17 -19.64 75.68
C ASN A 366 -32.74 -19.05 75.69
N PHE A 367 -32.47 -18.10 74.80
CA PHE A 367 -32.39 -16.71 75.25
C PHE A 367 -32.57 -15.75 74.07
N SER A 368 -33.45 -14.79 74.36
CA SER A 368 -33.92 -13.67 73.58
C SER A 368 -32.82 -12.65 73.29
N GLU A 369 -33.05 -11.88 72.21
CA GLU A 369 -32.83 -10.43 72.06
C GLU A 369 -31.50 -9.80 72.54
N VAL A 370 -30.95 -8.90 71.72
CA VAL A 370 -31.03 -7.44 71.97
C VAL A 370 -30.01 -6.71 71.06
N PHE A 371 -30.55 -5.75 70.31
CA PHE A 371 -29.97 -4.63 69.53
C PHE A 371 -29.10 -4.88 68.30
#